data_AF-A0A7S2XW38-F1
#
_entry.id   AF-A0A7S2XW38-F1
#
_cell.length_a   1.000
_cell.length_b   1.000
_cell.length_c   1.000
_cell.angle_alpha   90.00
_cell.angle_beta   90.00
_cell.angle_gamma   90.00
#
_symmetry.space_group_name_H-M   'P 1'
#
loop_
_entity.id
_entity.type
_entity.pdbx_description
1 polymer ?
#
loop_
_entity_poly.entity_id
_entity_poly.type
_entity_poly.pdbx_seq_one_letter_code
_entity_poly.pdbx_strand_id
1 'polypeptide(L)'
;AASAGDNTPDTLNLLLEIKGFKFAQNCTFANCLQGVVPGILDLVEIGSSDQMALASKMKLTLTTWKSLITDLSMDENDELEVIKTTEFWVLSSEHKETLTPLFRLVLQIMYDLDVVSEDALLAWIDLRRNEDGEEKVLFDHPQTQAFVEWIEAE
;
A
#
# COMPACT_ATOMS: atom_id res chain seq x y z
N ALA A 1 -8.27 8.52 -35.06
CA ALA A 1 -7.26 8.73 -34.01
C ALA A 1 -7.90 9.57 -32.93
N ALA A 2 -8.52 8.92 -31.94
CA ALA A 2 -8.93 9.62 -30.73
C ALA A 2 -7.67 9.79 -29.89
N SER A 3 -7.29 11.03 -29.58
CA SER A 3 -6.27 11.31 -28.58
C SER A 3 -6.74 10.70 -27.27
N ALA A 4 -5.98 9.75 -26.72
CA ALA A 4 -6.15 9.33 -25.34
C ALA A 4 -6.12 10.61 -24.50
N GLY A 5 -7.27 10.98 -23.93
CA GLY A 5 -7.32 12.03 -22.93
C GLY A 5 -6.34 11.69 -21.83
N ASP A 6 -5.68 12.70 -21.30
CA ASP A 6 -4.82 12.58 -20.14
C ASP A 6 -5.69 12.08 -18.97
N ASN A 7 -5.81 10.75 -18.84
CA ASN A 7 -6.61 10.06 -17.81
C ASN A 7 -5.89 10.07 -16.46
N THR A 8 -4.93 10.99 -16.26
CA THR A 8 -4.29 11.20 -14.97
C THR A 8 -5.37 11.65 -14.00
N PRO A 9 -5.63 10.89 -12.91
CA PRO A 9 -6.65 11.27 -11.95
C PRO A 9 -6.29 12.63 -11.35
N ASP A 10 -7.30 13.45 -11.08
CA ASP A 10 -7.13 14.75 -10.45
C ASP A 10 -6.84 14.58 -8.96
N THR A 11 -5.61 14.18 -8.65
CA THR A 11 -5.15 13.91 -7.28
C THR A 11 -5.21 15.16 -6.42
N LEU A 12 -5.12 16.37 -7.01
CA LEU A 12 -5.17 17.63 -6.27
C LEU A 12 -6.57 17.90 -5.73
N ASN A 13 -7.60 17.80 -6.57
CA ASN A 13 -8.98 18.00 -6.10
C ASN A 13 -9.36 16.94 -5.07
N LEU A 14 -9.00 15.68 -5.31
CA LEU A 14 -9.26 14.61 -4.34
C LEU A 14 -8.53 14.83 -3.02
N LEU A 15 -7.26 15.28 -3.05
CA LEU A 15 -6.50 15.63 -1.85
C LEU A 15 -7.19 16.73 -1.03
N LEU A 16 -7.71 17.77 -1.70
CA LEU A 16 -8.43 18.85 -1.04
C LEU A 16 -9.73 18.36 -0.39
N GLU A 17 -10.48 17.49 -1.07
CA GLU A 17 -11.69 16.87 -0.52
C GLU A 17 -11.39 16.00 0.70
N ILE A 18 -10.36 15.15 0.62
CA ILE A 18 -9.94 14.29 1.73
C ILE A 18 -9.46 15.13 2.92
N LYS A 19 -8.66 16.18 2.69
CA LYS A 19 -8.24 17.10 3.76
C LYS A 19 -9.43 17.81 4.38
N GLY A 20 -10.39 18.27 3.58
CA GLY A 20 -11.64 18.85 4.07
C GLY A 20 -12.42 17.86 4.96
N PHE A 21 -12.57 16.61 4.52
CA PHE A 21 -13.24 15.56 5.27
C PHE A 21 -12.51 15.21 6.57
N LYS A 22 -11.17 15.09 6.53
CA LYS A 22 -10.32 14.87 7.70
C LYS A 22 -10.59 15.90 8.79
N PHE A 23 -10.63 17.19 8.44
CA PHE A 23 -10.92 18.26 9.40
C PHE A 23 -12.38 18.24 9.88
N ALA A 24 -13.33 17.95 8.98
CA ALA A 24 -14.74 17.84 9.35
C ALA A 24 -15.02 16.70 10.34
N GLN A 25 -14.31 15.58 10.24
CA GLN A 25 -14.44 14.42 11.13
C GLN A 25 -13.47 14.42 12.31
N ASN A 26 -12.60 15.42 12.43
CA ASN A 26 -11.53 15.49 13.45
C ASN A 26 -10.64 14.22 13.47
N CYS A 27 -10.28 13.72 12.29
CA CYS A 27 -9.46 12.53 12.12
C CYS A 27 -7.98 12.85 11.83
N THR A 28 -7.12 11.84 12.00
CA THR A 28 -5.70 11.90 11.61
C THR A 28 -5.50 11.56 10.13
N PHE A 29 -4.29 11.77 9.60
CA PHE A 29 -3.96 11.35 8.24
C PHE A 29 -3.91 9.82 8.11
N ALA A 30 -3.33 9.11 9.08
CA ALA A 30 -3.47 7.67 9.25
C ALA A 30 -4.93 7.17 9.09
N ASN A 31 -5.92 7.83 9.71
CA ASN A 31 -7.34 7.44 9.52
C ASN A 31 -7.82 7.62 8.07
N CYS A 32 -7.33 8.63 7.35
CA CYS A 32 -7.65 8.80 5.94
C CYS A 32 -7.00 7.70 5.09
N LEU A 33 -5.74 7.36 5.38
CA LEU A 33 -4.99 6.32 4.67
C LEU A 33 -5.67 4.94 4.76
N GLN A 34 -6.28 4.62 5.90
CA GLN A 34 -7.09 3.39 6.09
C GLN A 34 -8.23 3.24 5.07
N GLY A 35 -8.77 4.35 4.55
CA GLY A 35 -9.78 4.33 3.49
C GLY A 35 -9.20 4.51 2.08
N VAL A 36 -8.18 5.36 1.94
CA VAL A 36 -7.60 5.73 0.64
C VAL A 36 -6.79 4.58 0.04
N VAL A 37 -5.92 3.94 0.83
CA VAL A 37 -5.01 2.90 0.32
C VAL A 37 -5.79 1.68 -0.21
N PRO A 38 -6.76 1.09 0.52
CA PRO A 38 -7.55 -0.03 -0.01
C PRO A 38 -8.38 0.40 -1.21
N GLY A 39 -8.97 1.60 -1.18
CA GLY A 39 -9.74 2.12 -2.31
C GLY A 39 -8.92 2.30 -3.60
N ILE A 40 -7.63 2.64 -3.48
CA ILE A 40 -6.70 2.67 -4.62
C ILE A 40 -6.34 1.24 -5.05
N LEU A 41 -6.06 0.34 -4.11
CA LEU A 41 -5.67 -1.04 -4.39
C LEU A 41 -6.82 -1.85 -5.01
N ASP A 42 -8.09 -1.54 -4.68
CA ASP A 42 -9.29 -2.12 -5.30
C ASP A 42 -9.40 -1.81 -6.81
N LEU A 43 -8.72 -0.78 -7.30
CA LEU A 43 -8.62 -0.50 -8.73
C LEU A 43 -7.76 -1.54 -9.48
N VAL A 44 -6.97 -2.33 -8.75
CA VAL A 44 -6.23 -3.45 -9.30
C VAL A 44 -7.21 -4.62 -9.48
N GLU A 45 -7.72 -4.82 -10.69
CA GLU A 45 -8.62 -5.94 -10.98
C GLU A 45 -7.94 -7.31 -10.76
N ILE A 46 -8.20 -7.91 -9.59
CA ILE A 46 -7.66 -9.20 -9.15
C ILE A 46 -8.49 -10.35 -9.74
N GLY A 47 -8.36 -10.56 -11.05
CA GLY A 47 -9.10 -11.59 -11.78
C GLY A 47 -8.23 -12.60 -12.53
N SER A 48 -6.92 -12.39 -12.61
CA SER A 48 -6.00 -13.23 -13.38
C SER A 48 -5.07 -14.04 -12.48
N SER A 49 -4.89 -15.32 -12.80
CA SER A 49 -3.91 -16.21 -12.15
C SER A 49 -2.45 -15.90 -12.52
N ASP A 50 -2.20 -14.90 -13.36
CA ASP A 50 -0.86 -14.47 -13.74
C ASP A 50 -0.32 -13.43 -12.75
N GLN A 51 0.59 -13.88 -11.89
CA GLN A 51 1.24 -13.08 -10.86
C GLN A 51 2.02 -11.89 -11.43
N MET A 52 2.62 -12.03 -12.60
CA MET A 52 3.44 -10.97 -13.22
C MET A 52 2.56 -9.90 -13.85
N ALA A 53 1.45 -10.31 -14.46
CA ALA A 53 0.42 -9.37 -14.94
C ALA A 53 -0.19 -8.59 -13.76
N LEU A 54 -0.50 -9.26 -12.65
CA LEU A 54 -1.03 -8.63 -11.45
C LEU A 54 -0.03 -7.64 -10.84
N ALA A 55 1.24 -8.01 -10.73
CA ALA A 55 2.31 -7.12 -10.27
C ALA A 55 2.44 -5.86 -11.14
N SER A 56 2.35 -6.03 -12.47
CA SER A 56 2.43 -4.92 -13.42
C SER A 56 1.24 -3.97 -13.28
N LYS A 57 0.02 -4.50 -13.11
CA LYS A 57 -1.18 -3.70 -12.82
C LYS A 57 -1.04 -2.94 -11.51
N MET A 58 -0.58 -3.60 -10.45
CA MET A 58 -0.41 -2.97 -9.14
C MET A 58 0.63 -1.87 -9.18
N LYS A 59 1.77 -2.09 -9.84
CA LYS A 59 2.79 -1.05 -10.05
C LYS A 59 2.22 0.14 -10.83
N LEU A 60 1.45 -0.11 -11.89
CA LEU A 60 0.81 0.96 -12.65
C LEU A 60 -0.17 1.77 -11.79
N THR A 61 -1.04 1.10 -11.03
CA THR A 61 -1.99 1.74 -10.13
C THR A 61 -1.27 2.57 -9.06
N LEU A 62 -0.30 1.99 -8.36
CA LEU A 62 0.46 2.72 -7.33
C LEU A 62 1.27 3.89 -7.92
N THR A 63 1.84 3.74 -9.12
CA THR A 63 2.51 4.86 -9.81
C THR A 63 1.53 5.99 -10.12
N THR A 64 0.32 5.65 -10.56
CA THR A 64 -0.71 6.62 -10.93
C THR A 64 -1.21 7.41 -9.72
N TRP A 65 -1.31 6.76 -8.57
CA TRP A 65 -1.87 7.36 -7.34
C TRP A 65 -0.81 7.72 -6.29
N LYS A 66 0.49 7.55 -6.60
CA LYS A 66 1.61 7.78 -5.67
C LYS A 66 1.47 9.13 -4.96
N SER A 67 1.31 10.21 -5.73
CA SER A 67 1.26 11.58 -5.19
C SER A 67 0.18 11.75 -4.14
N LEU A 68 -0.99 11.14 -4.32
CA LEU A 68 -2.07 11.22 -3.35
C LEU A 68 -1.71 10.53 -2.03
N ILE A 69 -1.10 9.34 -2.09
CA ILE A 69 -0.67 8.59 -0.89
C ILE A 69 0.44 9.36 -0.18
N THR A 70 1.44 9.84 -0.92
CA THR A 70 2.57 10.57 -0.33
C THR A 70 2.16 11.94 0.22
N ASP A 71 1.22 12.65 -0.43
CA ASP A 71 0.71 13.95 0.05
C ASP A 71 -0.20 13.84 1.30
N LEU A 72 -0.63 12.61 1.62
CA LEU A 72 -1.36 12.25 2.84
C LEU A 72 -0.45 11.63 3.90
N SER A 73 0.78 11.23 3.56
CA SER A 73 1.74 10.63 4.49
C SER A 73 2.67 11.72 5.03
N MET A 74 2.35 12.27 6.20
CA MET A 74 3.05 13.44 6.73
C MET A 74 4.32 13.08 7.50
N ASP A 75 4.36 11.88 8.07
CA ASP A 75 5.48 11.32 8.81
C ASP A 75 5.53 9.79 8.70
N GLU A 76 6.56 9.20 9.31
CA GLU A 76 6.82 7.76 9.32
C GLU A 76 5.63 6.93 9.84
N ASN A 77 4.84 7.45 10.79
CA ASN A 77 3.68 6.70 11.30
C ASN A 77 2.56 6.60 10.27
N ASP A 78 2.41 7.63 9.42
CA ASP A 78 1.45 7.59 8.32
C ASP A 78 1.91 6.57 7.26
N GLU A 79 3.21 6.51 6.95
CA GLU A 79 3.78 5.51 6.04
C GLU A 79 3.65 4.07 6.61
N LEU A 80 3.90 3.88 7.90
CA LEU A 80 3.63 2.61 8.59
C LEU A 80 2.14 2.24 8.48
N GLU A 81 1.24 3.22 8.55
CA GLU A 81 -0.19 2.98 8.37
C GLU A 81 -0.54 2.56 6.93
N VAL A 82 0.19 3.04 5.91
CA VAL A 82 0.06 2.54 4.53
C VAL A 82 0.35 1.04 4.48
N ILE A 83 1.44 0.59 5.14
CA ILE A 83 1.81 -0.83 5.19
C ILE A 83 0.73 -1.66 5.90
N LYS A 84 0.30 -1.23 7.09
CA LYS A 84 -0.72 -1.94 7.88
C LYS A 84 -2.06 -2.03 7.16
N THR A 85 -2.46 -0.95 6.50
CA THR A 85 -3.69 -0.92 5.71
C THR A 85 -3.60 -1.83 4.49
N THR A 86 -2.40 -1.97 3.91
CA THR A 86 -2.14 -2.92 2.83
C THR A 86 -2.21 -4.37 3.33
N GLU A 87 -1.69 -4.69 4.52
CA GLU A 87 -1.87 -6.00 5.14
C GLU A 87 -3.35 -6.34 5.33
N PHE A 88 -4.13 -5.39 5.88
CA PHE A 88 -5.56 -5.54 6.06
C PHE A 88 -6.27 -5.84 4.73
N TRP A 89 -5.96 -5.08 3.68
CA TRP A 89 -6.52 -5.29 2.35
C TRP A 89 -6.14 -6.66 1.78
N VAL A 90 -4.87 -7.06 1.86
CA VAL A 90 -4.39 -8.36 1.38
C VAL A 90 -5.08 -9.52 2.10
N LEU A 91 -5.39 -9.39 3.39
CA LEU A 91 -6.03 -10.44 4.19
C LEU A 91 -7.55 -10.46 4.10
N SER A 92 -8.15 -9.53 3.36
CA SER A 92 -9.59 -9.54 3.13
C SER A 92 -10.03 -10.87 2.53
N SER A 93 -11.27 -11.31 2.81
CA SER A 93 -11.77 -12.60 2.33
C SER A 93 -11.80 -12.71 0.79
N GLU A 94 -11.80 -11.58 0.09
CA GLU A 94 -11.77 -11.51 -1.37
C GLU A 94 -10.34 -11.72 -1.93
N HIS A 95 -9.31 -11.31 -1.19
CA HIS A 95 -7.95 -11.17 -1.73
C HIS A 95 -6.96 -12.19 -1.16
N LYS A 96 -7.19 -12.69 0.06
CA LYS A 96 -6.24 -13.48 0.84
C LYS A 96 -5.58 -14.61 0.07
N GLU A 97 -6.36 -15.46 -0.59
CA GLU A 97 -5.82 -16.63 -1.32
C GLU A 97 -4.86 -16.24 -2.44
N THR A 98 -5.16 -15.14 -3.14
CA THR A 98 -4.37 -14.69 -4.31
C THR A 98 -3.18 -13.83 -3.90
N LEU A 99 -3.36 -12.98 -2.89
CA LEU A 99 -2.41 -11.92 -2.56
C LEU A 99 -1.44 -12.25 -1.44
N THR A 100 -1.76 -13.16 -0.51
CA THR A 100 -0.81 -13.58 0.52
C THR A 100 0.56 -14.00 -0.06
N PRO A 101 0.66 -14.85 -1.11
CA PRO A 101 1.97 -15.21 -1.68
C PRO A 101 2.63 -14.06 -2.44
N LEU A 102 1.90 -12.99 -2.76
CA LEU A 102 2.40 -11.82 -3.50
C LEU A 102 2.70 -10.62 -2.60
N PHE A 103 2.40 -10.69 -1.31
CA PHE A 103 2.53 -9.56 -0.40
C PHE A 103 3.92 -8.93 -0.42
N ARG A 104 4.98 -9.75 -0.42
CA ARG A 104 6.36 -9.26 -0.57
C ARG A 104 6.57 -8.40 -1.80
N LEU A 105 5.93 -8.74 -2.92
CA LEU A 105 6.02 -7.95 -4.15
C LEU A 105 5.26 -6.63 -4.03
N VAL A 106 4.15 -6.60 -3.27
CA VAL A 106 3.44 -5.36 -2.92
C VAL A 106 4.37 -4.42 -2.16
N LEU A 107 5.02 -4.91 -1.10
CA LEU A 107 5.96 -4.13 -0.30
C LEU A 107 7.13 -3.61 -1.15
N GLN A 108 7.75 -4.48 -1.95
CA GLN A 108 8.85 -4.04 -2.81
C GLN A 108 8.37 -2.96 -3.80
N ILE A 109 7.18 -3.09 -4.41
CA ILE A 109 6.68 -2.06 -5.33
C ILE A 109 6.45 -0.74 -4.61
N MET A 110 5.91 -0.75 -3.38
CA MET A 110 5.73 0.47 -2.59
C MET A 110 7.06 1.11 -2.23
N TYR A 111 8.06 0.32 -1.85
CA TYR A 111 9.41 0.79 -1.56
C TYR A 111 10.12 1.35 -2.79
N ASP A 112 10.17 0.61 -3.90
CA ASP A 112 10.79 1.02 -5.17
C ASP A 112 10.14 2.29 -5.76
N LEU A 113 8.89 2.58 -5.39
CA LEU A 113 8.16 3.76 -5.80
C LEU A 113 8.22 4.89 -4.77
N ASP A 114 9.01 4.81 -3.71
CA ASP A 114 9.04 5.78 -2.60
C ASP A 114 7.64 6.12 -2.05
N VAL A 115 6.75 5.13 -1.98
CA VAL A 115 5.45 5.26 -1.29
C VAL A 115 5.62 5.06 0.21
N VAL A 116 6.56 4.20 0.59
CA VAL A 116 6.99 3.95 1.97
C VAL A 116 8.50 4.02 2.02
N SER A 117 9.04 4.62 3.07
CA SER A 117 10.48 4.70 3.33
C SER A 117 11.03 3.41 3.92
N GLU A 118 12.36 3.32 3.95
CA GLU A 118 13.07 2.27 4.67
C GLU A 118 12.76 2.32 6.18
N ASP A 119 12.74 3.51 6.78
CA ASP A 119 12.43 3.70 8.20
C ASP A 119 11.03 3.14 8.55
N ALA A 120 10.03 3.41 7.71
CA ALA A 120 8.69 2.86 7.89
C ALA A 120 8.64 1.32 7.75
N LEU A 121 9.45 0.74 6.85
CA LEU A 121 9.58 -0.71 6.72
C LEU A 121 10.26 -1.34 7.94
N LEU A 122 11.33 -0.72 8.47
CA LEU A 122 12.00 -1.17 9.68
C LEU A 122 11.06 -1.10 10.89
N ALA A 123 10.28 -0.02 11.02
CA ALA A 123 9.24 0.10 12.04
C ALA A 123 8.18 -1.00 11.92
N TRP A 124 7.76 -1.34 10.69
CA TRP A 124 6.85 -2.46 10.43
C TRP A 124 7.47 -3.82 10.78
N ILE A 125 8.74 -4.04 10.46
CA ILE A 125 9.47 -5.28 10.79
C ILE A 125 9.51 -5.46 12.31
N ASP A 126 9.88 -4.42 13.05
CA ASP A 126 9.90 -4.44 14.52
C ASP A 126 8.51 -4.69 15.09
N LEU A 127 7.47 -4.05 14.55
CA LEU A 127 6.08 -4.30 14.94
C LEU A 127 5.72 -5.78 14.80
N ARG A 128 5.94 -6.38 13.62
CA ARG A 128 5.52 -7.76 13.33
C ARG A 128 6.34 -8.83 14.04
N ARG A 129 7.57 -8.52 14.46
CA ARG A 129 8.35 -9.40 15.34
C ARG A 129 7.79 -9.47 16.75
N ASN A 130 7.31 -8.35 17.26
CA ASN A 130 6.91 -8.21 18.66
C ASN A 130 5.40 -8.42 18.89
N GLU A 131 4.58 -8.27 17.84
CA GLU A 131 3.13 -8.44 17.92
C GLU A 131 2.66 -9.74 17.23
N ASP A 132 1.61 -10.35 17.80
CA ASP A 132 0.88 -11.45 17.20
C ASP A 132 -0.42 -10.94 16.56
N GLY A 133 -0.84 -11.57 15.47
CA GLY A 133 -2.02 -11.18 14.71
C GLY A 133 -2.23 -12.07 13.49
N GLU A 134 -3.36 -11.90 12.80
CA GLU A 134 -3.60 -12.60 11.54
C GLU A 134 -2.58 -12.18 10.47
N GLU A 135 -2.16 -10.92 10.53
CA GLU A 135 -1.17 -10.29 9.64
C GLU A 135 0.20 -10.93 9.71
N LYS A 136 0.51 -11.62 10.82
CA LYS A 136 1.76 -12.34 10.99
C LYS A 136 1.98 -13.41 9.92
N VAL A 137 0.90 -13.95 9.32
CA VAL A 137 1.00 -14.87 8.18
C VAL A 137 1.70 -14.24 6.96
N LEU A 138 1.54 -12.93 6.77
CA LEU A 138 2.18 -12.19 5.68
C LEU A 138 3.66 -11.96 5.98
N PHE A 139 3.97 -11.60 7.22
CA PHE A 139 5.33 -11.40 7.70
C PHE A 139 6.13 -12.71 7.64
N ASP A 140 5.61 -13.80 8.21
CA ASP A 140 6.27 -15.11 8.30
C ASP A 140 6.39 -15.81 6.93
N HIS A 141 5.76 -15.29 5.87
CA HIS A 141 5.85 -15.87 4.55
C HIS A 141 7.32 -15.86 4.05
N PRO A 142 7.85 -16.99 3.52
CA PRO A 142 9.28 -17.10 3.21
C PRO A 142 9.82 -16.04 2.25
N GLN A 143 9.01 -15.62 1.28
CA GLN A 143 9.41 -14.57 0.35
C GLN A 143 9.48 -13.21 1.05
N THR A 144 8.57 -12.93 1.97
CA THR A 144 8.56 -11.69 2.78
C THR A 144 9.78 -11.65 3.67
N GLN A 145 10.12 -12.76 4.34
CA GLN A 145 11.34 -12.83 5.17
C GLN A 145 12.62 -12.58 4.35
N ALA A 146 12.72 -13.10 3.12
CA ALA A 146 13.85 -12.78 2.24
C ALA A 146 13.93 -11.29 1.86
N PHE A 147 12.80 -10.58 1.82
CA PHE A 147 12.78 -9.12 1.63
C PHE A 147 13.15 -8.36 2.91
N VAL A 148 12.69 -8.84 4.07
CA VAL A 148 13.07 -8.29 5.38
C VAL A 148 14.58 -8.37 5.58
N GLU A 149 15.19 -9.55 5.35
CA GLU A 149 16.65 -9.72 5.43
C GLU A 149 17.41 -8.79 4.48
N TRP A 150 16.81 -8.46 3.33
CA TRP A 150 17.41 -7.52 2.39
C TRP A 150 17.35 -6.07 2.88
N ILE A 151 16.19 -5.62 3.37
CA ILE A 151 16.01 -4.27 3.94
C ILE A 151 16.96 -4.05 5.13
N GLU A 152 17.13 -5.04 6.02
CA GLU A 152 18.00 -4.90 7.19
C GLU A 152 19.51 -4.93 6.88
N ALA A 153 19.87 -5.35 5.67
CA ALA A 153 21.26 -5.46 5.24
C ALA A 153 21.75 -4.24 4.43
N GLU A 154 20.85 -3.31 4.09
CA GLU A 154 21.13 -2.06 3.39
C GLU A 154 21.82 -1.02 4.30
#